data_AF-A0A3R9SM68-F1
#
_entry.id   AF-A0A3R9SM68-F1
#
_cell.length_a   1.000
_cell.length_b   1.000
_cell.length_c   1.000
_cell.angle_alpha   90.00
_cell.angle_beta   90.00
_cell.angle_gamma   90.00
#
_symmetry.space_group_name_H-M   'P 1'
#
loop_
_entity.id
_entity.type
_entity.pdbx_description
1 polymer ?
#
loop_
_entity_poly.entity_id
_entity_poly.type
_entity_poly.pdbx_seq_one_letter_code
_entity_poly.pdbx_strand_id
1 'polypeptide(L)'
;MDQANLISNFSVHKKQIQQGDVSIEFYVQGKGPVIVLLPSLSRGARDFDVVADYLAKSGFKVIRPEPRGINGSTGPLENLTLHDFAADVALVLDAEKTGPVVVVGHAWGSQPARMLAADRPDLVRGIVMAAASAGKLPKDSTEKPYGRLRDAIDNAGNYKLPQEQRITYLKQAFFAPMNDPQVWLNGWYEKNHAAEAHARIVTPIDEYFSGGKTVPILDLQGEYDAVVVKNVMKEYLPERVVEQVIKNAGHAMVPEQPEAMANAIVKFSKQVYSAN
;
A
#
# COMPACT_ATOMS: atom_id res chain seq x y z
N MET A 1 10.47 20.70 -16.21
CA MET A 1 9.06 21.07 -16.42
C MET A 1 8.39 21.03 -15.06
N ASP A 2 7.86 22.18 -14.63
CA ASP A 2 7.38 22.43 -13.27
C ASP A 2 6.29 21.45 -12.83
N GLN A 3 6.45 20.89 -11.62
CA GLN A 3 5.47 20.05 -10.91
C GLN A 3 4.31 20.84 -10.27
N ALA A 4 4.19 22.14 -10.55
CA ALA A 4 3.16 23.00 -9.98
C ALA A 4 2.02 23.21 -11.00
N ASN A 5 0.95 22.43 -10.84
CA ASN A 5 -0.46 22.66 -11.29
C ASN A 5 -1.11 21.40 -11.90
N LEU A 6 -1.16 20.31 -11.14
CA LEU A 6 -2.25 19.34 -11.28
C LEU A 6 -3.34 19.73 -10.28
N ILE A 7 -4.12 20.77 -10.59
CA ILE A 7 -5.38 21.00 -9.89
C ILE A 7 -6.30 19.84 -10.31
N SER A 8 -6.58 18.94 -9.37
CA SER A 8 -7.55 17.86 -9.58
C SER A 8 -8.93 18.47 -9.83
N ASN A 9 -9.55 18.17 -10.97
CA ASN A 9 -10.92 18.58 -11.26
C ASN A 9 -11.96 17.70 -10.54
N PHE A 10 -11.53 16.76 -9.68
CA PHE A 10 -12.42 15.92 -8.89
C PHE A 10 -12.51 16.45 -7.47
N SER A 11 -13.73 16.67 -7.00
CA SER A 11 -13.98 16.89 -5.58
C SER A 11 -13.54 15.66 -4.78
N VAL A 12 -12.66 15.88 -3.81
CA VAL A 12 -12.27 14.85 -2.84
C VAL A 12 -13.22 14.94 -1.66
N HIS A 13 -14.02 13.90 -1.45
CA HIS A 13 -14.94 13.80 -0.34
C HIS A 13 -14.27 13.07 0.82
N LYS A 14 -14.11 13.76 1.94
CA LYS A 14 -13.68 13.15 3.19
C LYS A 14 -14.90 12.60 3.92
N LYS A 15 -14.84 11.35 4.34
CA LYS A 15 -15.92 10.63 5.03
C LYS A 15 -15.37 9.92 6.25
N GLN A 16 -16.27 9.47 7.11
CA GLN A 16 -15.95 8.71 8.30
C GLN A 16 -16.98 7.59 8.48
N ILE A 17 -16.53 6.45 8.97
CA ILE A 17 -17.40 5.34 9.38
C ILE A 17 -16.96 4.86 10.76
N GLN A 18 -17.94 4.51 11.61
CA GLN A 18 -17.72 4.01 12.95
C GLN A 18 -18.36 2.64 13.12
N GLN A 19 -17.64 1.70 13.72
CA GLN A 19 -18.19 0.44 14.23
C GLN A 19 -17.56 0.13 15.58
N GLY A 20 -18.37 0.07 16.64
CA GLY A 20 -17.85 -0.10 17.99
C GLY A 20 -16.92 1.06 18.37
N ASP A 21 -15.70 0.73 18.81
CA ASP A 21 -14.63 1.66 19.17
C ASP A 21 -13.71 2.04 17.99
N VAL A 22 -13.93 1.46 16.80
CA VAL A 22 -13.14 1.76 15.60
C VAL A 22 -13.83 2.81 14.74
N SER A 23 -13.10 3.89 14.44
CA SER A 23 -13.48 4.95 13.50
C SER A 23 -12.48 5.00 12.36
N ILE A 24 -12.95 4.94 11.11
CA ILE A 24 -12.07 5.06 9.94
C ILE A 24 -12.46 6.30 9.14
N GLU A 25 -11.55 7.27 9.08
CA GLU A 25 -11.60 8.37 8.11
C GLU A 25 -11.15 7.83 6.75
N PHE A 26 -11.80 8.26 5.67
CA PHE A 26 -11.41 7.87 4.33
C PHE A 26 -11.76 8.93 3.30
N TYR A 27 -10.99 8.94 2.21
CA TYR A 27 -11.18 9.86 1.09
C TYR A 27 -11.79 9.13 -0.10
N VAL A 28 -12.74 9.79 -0.77
CA VAL A 28 -13.39 9.28 -1.98
C VAL A 28 -13.30 10.32 -3.08
N GLN A 29 -12.83 9.93 -4.26
CA GLN A 29 -12.82 10.78 -5.46
C GLN A 29 -13.02 9.97 -6.73
N GLY A 30 -13.41 10.62 -7.83
CA GLY A 30 -13.66 9.95 -9.11
C GLY A 30 -14.96 9.14 -9.14
N LYS A 31 -15.17 8.40 -10.23
CA LYS A 31 -16.37 7.62 -10.53
C LYS A 31 -15.98 6.40 -11.37
N GLY A 32 -16.78 5.33 -11.32
CA GLY A 32 -16.54 4.09 -12.08
C GLY A 32 -16.16 2.92 -11.18
N PRO A 33 -15.51 1.87 -11.72
CA PRO A 33 -15.00 0.75 -10.94
C PRO A 33 -14.08 1.23 -9.79
N VAL A 34 -14.07 0.49 -8.68
CA VAL A 34 -13.46 0.96 -7.44
C VAL A 34 -12.02 0.48 -7.28
N ILE A 35 -11.13 1.41 -6.95
CA ILE A 35 -9.76 1.10 -6.53
C ILE A 35 -9.58 1.60 -5.09
N VAL A 36 -9.14 0.71 -4.20
CA VAL A 36 -8.76 1.05 -2.82
C VAL A 36 -7.25 1.18 -2.72
N LEU A 37 -6.73 2.25 -2.10
CA LEU A 37 -5.30 2.46 -1.92
C LEU A 37 -4.92 2.41 -0.43
N LEU A 38 -4.01 1.52 -0.06
CA LEU A 38 -3.53 1.31 1.31
C LEU A 38 -2.04 1.72 1.42
N PRO A 39 -1.71 2.68 2.31
CA PRO A 39 -0.37 3.27 2.40
C PRO A 39 0.67 2.31 3.01
N SER A 40 1.93 2.75 2.96
CA SER A 40 3.06 2.03 3.56
C SER A 40 3.07 2.09 5.08
N LEU A 41 4.03 1.40 5.69
CA LEU A 41 4.23 1.34 7.14
C LEU A 41 4.34 2.75 7.72
N SER A 42 3.51 3.07 8.72
CA SER A 42 3.54 4.35 9.43
C SER A 42 3.23 5.55 8.51
N ARG A 43 2.50 5.33 7.41
CA ARG A 43 2.11 6.36 6.43
C ARG A 43 0.59 6.51 6.35
N GLY A 44 0.11 7.70 5.97
CA GLY A 44 -1.31 7.99 5.81
C GLY A 44 -1.82 7.93 4.36
N ALA A 45 -3.14 7.99 4.19
CA ALA A 45 -3.85 7.92 2.91
C ALA A 45 -3.47 9.05 1.92
N ARG A 46 -2.97 10.17 2.43
CA ARG A 46 -2.55 11.33 1.65
C ARG A 46 -1.30 11.08 0.80
N ASP A 47 -0.49 10.06 1.10
CA ASP A 47 0.64 9.66 0.23
C ASP A 47 0.18 9.37 -1.20
N PHE A 48 -1.07 8.91 -1.36
CA PHE A 48 -1.65 8.58 -2.64
C PHE A 48 -2.38 9.73 -3.34
N ASP A 49 -2.34 10.98 -2.84
CA ASP A 49 -3.07 12.10 -3.45
C ASP A 49 -2.85 12.19 -4.98
N VAL A 50 -1.59 12.21 -5.40
CA VAL A 50 -1.22 12.35 -6.81
C VAL A 50 -1.63 11.13 -7.62
N VAL A 51 -1.42 9.91 -7.10
CA VAL A 51 -1.82 8.66 -7.76
C VAL A 51 -3.34 8.60 -7.92
N ALA A 52 -4.10 8.98 -6.88
CA ALA A 52 -5.55 9.00 -6.88
C ALA A 52 -6.12 9.94 -7.94
N ASP A 53 -5.46 11.07 -8.19
CA ASP A 53 -5.85 11.98 -9.28
C ASP A 53 -5.67 11.35 -10.66
N TYR A 54 -4.56 10.67 -10.92
CA TYR A 54 -4.35 9.94 -12.17
C TYR A 54 -5.38 8.81 -12.36
N LEU A 55 -5.68 8.06 -11.30
CA LEU A 55 -6.68 6.99 -11.33
C LEU A 55 -8.10 7.54 -11.57
N ALA A 56 -8.47 8.63 -10.89
CA ALA A 56 -9.78 9.28 -11.08
C ALA A 56 -9.95 9.82 -12.50
N LYS A 57 -8.90 10.46 -13.06
CA LYS A 57 -8.86 10.89 -14.47
C LYS A 57 -8.99 9.73 -15.45
N SER A 58 -8.55 8.54 -15.04
CA SER A 58 -8.65 7.31 -15.84
C SER A 58 -10.01 6.60 -15.74
N GLY A 59 -10.99 7.19 -15.04
CA GLY A 59 -12.37 6.69 -14.96
C GLY A 59 -12.62 5.69 -13.83
N PHE A 60 -11.85 5.77 -12.74
CA PHE A 60 -12.05 4.97 -11.53
C PHE A 60 -12.60 5.80 -10.37
N LYS A 61 -13.39 5.16 -9.51
CA LYS A 61 -13.68 5.67 -8.17
C LYS A 61 -12.53 5.20 -7.26
N VAL A 62 -11.88 6.14 -6.60
CA VAL A 62 -10.75 5.85 -5.71
C VAL A 62 -11.19 6.05 -4.27
N ILE A 63 -10.94 5.04 -3.44
CA ILE A 63 -11.19 5.08 -1.98
C ILE A 63 -9.83 4.95 -1.28
N ARG A 64 -9.57 5.81 -0.30
CA ARG A 64 -8.31 5.84 0.44
C ARG A 64 -8.60 5.88 1.94
N PRO A 65 -8.72 4.72 2.60
CA PRO A 65 -8.86 4.65 4.05
C PRO A 65 -7.60 5.15 4.74
N GLU A 66 -7.75 5.99 5.76
CA GLU A 66 -6.67 6.28 6.71
C GLU A 66 -6.51 5.10 7.66
N PRO A 67 -5.28 4.54 7.82
CA PRO A 67 -5.04 3.45 8.76
C PRO A 67 -5.49 3.81 10.18
N ARG A 68 -6.02 2.82 10.91
CA ARG A 68 -6.43 2.99 12.32
C ARG A 68 -5.32 3.63 13.15
N GLY A 69 -5.62 4.71 13.86
CA GLY A 69 -4.64 5.47 14.66
C GLY A 69 -3.92 6.59 13.91
N ILE A 70 -4.16 6.75 12.60
CA ILE A 70 -3.61 7.83 11.78
C ILE A 70 -4.70 8.87 11.49
N ASN A 71 -4.34 10.14 11.68
CA ASN A 71 -5.21 11.29 11.38
C ASN A 71 -6.61 11.18 12.02
N GLY A 72 -7.67 11.16 11.21
CA GLY A 72 -9.05 11.06 11.67
C GLY A 72 -9.50 9.64 12.05
N SER A 73 -8.66 8.62 11.83
CA SER A 73 -8.97 7.23 12.17
C SER A 73 -8.55 6.90 13.60
N THR A 74 -9.42 6.26 14.37
CA THR A 74 -9.23 5.92 15.79
C THR A 74 -9.64 4.47 16.09
N GLY A 75 -9.14 3.94 17.19
CA GLY A 75 -9.44 2.59 17.68
C GLY A 75 -8.30 2.02 18.52
N PRO A 76 -8.44 0.80 19.07
CA PRO A 76 -7.37 0.12 19.77
C PRO A 76 -6.16 -0.11 18.85
N LEU A 77 -4.96 0.04 19.41
CA LEU A 77 -3.68 -0.18 18.70
C LEU A 77 -2.82 -1.29 19.31
N GLU A 78 -3.33 -1.95 20.35
CA GLU A 78 -2.65 -3.05 21.04
C GLU A 78 -3.18 -4.40 20.56
N ASN A 79 -2.29 -5.40 20.51
CA ASN A 79 -2.63 -6.79 20.18
C ASN A 79 -3.36 -6.97 18.84
N LEU A 80 -3.12 -6.07 17.88
CA LEU A 80 -3.72 -6.14 16.55
C LEU A 80 -3.05 -7.23 15.71
N THR A 81 -3.85 -7.84 14.86
CA THR A 81 -3.45 -8.76 13.79
C THR A 81 -3.69 -8.10 12.43
N LEU A 82 -3.21 -8.72 11.34
CA LEU A 82 -3.56 -8.23 9.99
C LEU A 82 -5.05 -8.37 9.68
N HIS A 83 -5.78 -9.26 10.37
CA HIS A 83 -7.24 -9.36 10.23
C HIS A 83 -7.94 -8.07 10.69
N ASP A 84 -7.44 -7.42 11.75
CA ASP A 84 -8.01 -6.17 12.24
C ASP A 84 -7.88 -5.04 11.21
N PHE A 85 -6.69 -4.93 10.59
CA PHE A 85 -6.46 -3.94 9.53
C PHE A 85 -7.22 -4.27 8.25
N ALA A 86 -7.42 -5.55 7.92
CA ALA A 86 -8.28 -5.96 6.81
C ALA A 86 -9.75 -5.63 7.09
N ALA A 87 -10.22 -5.84 8.32
CA ALA A 87 -11.58 -5.53 8.75
C ALA A 87 -11.87 -4.03 8.67
N ASP A 88 -10.90 -3.16 8.95
CA ASP A 88 -11.03 -1.71 8.77
C ASP A 88 -11.32 -1.33 7.31
N VAL A 89 -10.65 -2.00 6.36
CA VAL A 89 -10.88 -1.78 4.93
C VAL A 89 -12.25 -2.35 4.52
N ALA A 90 -12.62 -3.52 5.02
CA ALA A 90 -13.93 -4.11 4.78
C ALA A 90 -15.07 -3.21 5.28
N LEU A 91 -14.92 -2.61 6.47
CA LEU A 91 -15.88 -1.66 7.04
C LEU A 91 -16.13 -0.47 6.10
N VAL A 92 -15.07 0.10 5.52
CA VAL A 92 -15.20 1.19 4.54
C VAL A 92 -15.91 0.73 3.27
N LEU A 93 -15.59 -0.47 2.76
CA LEU A 93 -16.20 -1.03 1.55
C LEU A 93 -17.68 -1.37 1.74
N ASP A 94 -18.04 -1.96 2.88
CA ASP A 94 -19.41 -2.30 3.25
C ASP A 94 -20.24 -1.01 3.43
N ALA A 95 -19.68 0.04 4.04
CA ALA A 95 -20.33 1.34 4.18
C ALA A 95 -20.56 2.04 2.83
N GLU A 96 -19.61 1.93 1.91
CA GLU A 96 -19.75 2.42 0.53
C GLU A 96 -20.57 1.49 -0.37
N LYS A 97 -21.04 0.36 0.17
CA LYS A 97 -21.85 -0.67 -0.50
C LYS A 97 -21.25 -1.08 -1.85
N THR A 98 -19.95 -1.38 -1.83
CA THR A 98 -19.19 -1.66 -3.05
C THR A 98 -18.30 -2.88 -2.88
N GLY A 99 -17.99 -3.51 -4.00
CA GLY A 99 -17.30 -4.80 -4.05
C GLY A 99 -17.80 -5.62 -5.24
N PRO A 100 -16.98 -6.52 -5.79
CA PRO A 100 -15.55 -6.69 -5.50
C PRO A 100 -14.69 -5.57 -6.14
N VAL A 101 -13.61 -5.18 -5.45
CA VAL A 101 -12.74 -4.04 -5.81
C VAL A 101 -11.31 -4.46 -6.16
N VAL A 102 -10.56 -3.59 -6.86
CA VAL A 102 -9.10 -3.74 -6.89
C VAL A 102 -8.50 -3.07 -5.66
N VAL A 103 -7.68 -3.79 -4.90
CA VAL A 103 -7.00 -3.27 -3.70
C VAL A 103 -5.51 -3.13 -3.99
N VAL A 104 -4.98 -1.91 -3.87
CA VAL A 104 -3.57 -1.58 -4.04
C VAL A 104 -2.97 -1.37 -2.67
N GLY A 105 -1.97 -2.16 -2.31
CA GLY A 105 -1.21 -1.98 -1.08
C GLY A 105 0.24 -1.63 -1.39
N HIS A 106 0.69 -0.46 -0.91
CA HIS A 106 2.10 -0.08 -0.97
C HIS A 106 2.85 -0.65 0.22
N ALA A 107 3.91 -1.40 -0.04
CA ALA A 107 4.79 -1.99 0.96
C ALA A 107 4.02 -2.75 2.05
N TRP A 108 3.94 -2.19 3.26
CA TRP A 108 3.20 -2.80 4.36
C TRP A 108 1.70 -2.91 4.07
N GLY A 109 1.08 -1.93 3.42
CA GLY A 109 -0.35 -1.95 3.04
C GLY A 109 -0.74 -3.13 2.14
N SER A 110 0.23 -3.80 1.51
CA SER A 110 -0.02 -5.05 0.76
C SER A 110 -0.42 -6.23 1.65
N GLN A 111 -0.09 -6.18 2.95
CA GLN A 111 -0.39 -7.24 3.91
C GLN A 111 -1.88 -7.27 4.26
N PRO A 112 -2.49 -6.17 4.75
CA PRO A 112 -3.93 -6.12 4.93
C PRO A 112 -4.71 -6.22 3.61
N ALA A 113 -4.17 -5.77 2.47
CA ALA A 113 -4.81 -5.99 1.17
C ALA A 113 -4.98 -7.48 0.83
N ARG A 114 -3.93 -8.27 1.07
CA ARG A 114 -3.97 -9.72 0.87
C ARG A 114 -4.81 -10.43 1.94
N MET A 115 -4.74 -9.98 3.18
CA MET A 115 -5.58 -10.52 4.25
C MET A 115 -7.07 -10.28 3.98
N LEU A 116 -7.44 -9.08 3.51
CA LEU A 116 -8.81 -8.77 3.09
C LEU A 116 -9.30 -9.73 2.01
N ALA A 117 -8.46 -10.10 1.04
CA ALA A 117 -8.85 -11.05 0.00
C ALA A 117 -8.99 -12.49 0.54
N ALA A 118 -8.25 -12.85 1.60
CA ALA A 118 -8.39 -14.14 2.28
C ALA A 118 -9.66 -14.19 3.13
N ASP A 119 -9.94 -13.14 3.92
CA ASP A 119 -11.07 -13.06 4.85
C ASP A 119 -12.41 -12.74 4.16
N ARG A 120 -12.37 -11.84 3.17
CA ARG A 120 -13.54 -11.32 2.44
C ARG A 120 -13.30 -11.41 0.93
N PRO A 121 -13.21 -12.62 0.36
CA PRO A 121 -13.03 -12.80 -1.08
C PRO A 121 -14.18 -12.22 -1.91
N ASP A 122 -15.35 -11.99 -1.31
CA ASP A 122 -16.48 -11.28 -1.91
C ASP A 122 -16.19 -9.79 -2.20
N LEU A 123 -15.25 -9.19 -1.48
CA LEU A 123 -14.89 -7.78 -1.61
C LEU A 123 -13.71 -7.52 -2.54
N VAL A 124 -12.94 -8.55 -2.94
CA VAL A 124 -11.69 -8.34 -3.69
C VAL A 124 -11.73 -9.01 -5.06
N ARG A 125 -11.52 -8.18 -6.09
CA ARG A 125 -11.43 -8.61 -7.49
C ARG A 125 -9.99 -8.82 -7.96
N GLY A 126 -9.04 -8.09 -7.39
CA GLY A 126 -7.63 -8.19 -7.72
C GLY A 126 -6.76 -7.41 -6.75
N ILE A 127 -5.50 -7.79 -6.63
CA ILE A 127 -4.55 -7.19 -5.70
C ILE A 127 -3.40 -6.56 -6.48
N VAL A 128 -3.01 -5.34 -6.13
CA VAL A 128 -1.73 -4.76 -6.57
C VAL A 128 -0.81 -4.67 -5.37
N MET A 129 0.30 -5.38 -5.43
CA MET A 129 1.40 -5.37 -4.48
C MET A 129 2.45 -4.39 -4.99
N ALA A 130 2.49 -3.16 -4.45
CA ALA A 130 3.44 -2.15 -4.88
C ALA A 130 4.63 -2.08 -3.93
N ALA A 131 5.86 -2.28 -4.41
CA ALA A 131 7.08 -2.33 -3.60
C ALA A 131 6.90 -3.21 -2.34
N ALA A 132 6.34 -4.40 -2.50
CA ALA A 132 5.81 -5.18 -1.40
C ALA A 132 6.57 -6.50 -1.21
N SER A 133 6.85 -6.84 0.04
CA SER A 133 7.41 -8.15 0.36
C SER A 133 6.35 -9.23 0.22
N ALA A 134 6.73 -10.33 -0.43
CA ALA A 134 5.95 -11.55 -0.41
C ALA A 134 5.69 -12.06 1.03
N GLY A 135 6.57 -11.71 1.99
CA GLY A 135 6.58 -12.26 3.35
C GLY A 135 7.24 -13.64 3.44
N LYS A 136 7.55 -14.23 2.28
CA LYS A 136 8.45 -15.36 2.09
C LYS A 136 9.70 -14.87 1.34
N LEU A 137 10.74 -15.69 1.34
CA LEU A 137 11.93 -15.49 0.53
C LEU A 137 11.99 -16.58 -0.56
N PRO A 138 12.86 -16.45 -1.59
CA PRO A 138 13.13 -17.55 -2.50
C PRO A 138 13.45 -18.83 -1.72
N LYS A 139 13.04 -20.00 -2.23
CA LYS A 139 13.08 -21.28 -1.49
C LYS A 139 14.46 -21.63 -0.93
N ASP A 140 15.53 -21.18 -1.59
CA ASP A 140 16.92 -21.46 -1.22
C ASP A 140 17.60 -20.29 -0.46
N SER A 141 16.83 -19.27 -0.07
CA SER A 141 17.38 -18.10 0.63
C SER A 141 17.54 -18.37 2.13
N THR A 142 18.70 -18.00 2.66
CA THR A 142 18.97 -17.95 4.12
C THR A 142 18.87 -16.53 4.68
N GLU A 143 18.47 -15.55 3.86
CA GLU A 143 18.33 -14.17 4.34
C GLU A 143 17.15 -14.06 5.33
N LYS A 144 17.11 -12.96 6.08
CA LYS A 144 15.89 -12.56 6.80
C LYS A 144 15.27 -11.37 6.06
N PRO A 145 13.94 -11.34 5.86
CA PRO A 145 13.29 -10.17 5.28
C PRO A 145 13.71 -8.90 6.01
N TYR A 146 14.07 -7.86 5.26
CA TYR A 146 14.45 -6.53 5.76
C TYR A 146 15.74 -6.44 6.58
N GLY A 147 16.48 -7.55 6.77
CA GLY A 147 17.63 -7.58 7.68
C GLY A 147 18.75 -6.60 7.30
N ARG A 148 18.98 -6.37 5.99
CA ARG A 148 20.06 -5.52 5.48
C ARG A 148 19.85 -4.02 5.69
N LEU A 149 18.60 -3.58 5.82
CA LEU A 149 18.23 -2.16 5.86
C LEU A 149 17.40 -1.81 7.09
N ARG A 150 17.38 -2.69 8.11
CA ARG A 150 16.50 -2.56 9.28
C ARG A 150 16.65 -1.21 9.97
N ASP A 151 17.89 -0.76 10.20
CA ASP A 151 18.16 0.52 10.85
C ASP A 151 17.61 1.70 10.05
N ALA A 152 17.78 1.68 8.73
CA ALA A 152 17.27 2.74 7.85
C ALA A 152 15.73 2.74 7.79
N ILE A 153 15.11 1.57 7.71
CA ILE A 153 13.65 1.39 7.71
C ILE A 153 13.04 1.93 9.02
N ASP A 154 13.65 1.58 10.16
CA ASP A 154 13.10 1.91 11.48
C ASP A 154 13.31 3.40 11.83
N ASN A 155 14.32 4.06 11.24
CA ASN A 155 14.71 5.41 11.63
C ASN A 155 14.41 6.51 10.60
N ALA A 156 14.05 6.19 9.36
CA ALA A 156 13.69 7.20 8.36
C ALA A 156 12.54 8.12 8.82
N GLY A 157 11.56 7.54 9.51
CA GLY A 157 10.41 8.26 10.10
C GLY A 157 10.61 8.81 11.52
N ASN A 158 11.79 8.65 12.12
CA ASN A 158 12.02 8.99 13.53
C ASN A 158 12.33 10.48 13.72
N TYR A 159 11.32 11.28 14.08
CA TYR A 159 11.47 12.73 14.29
C TYR A 159 12.41 13.14 15.43
N LYS A 160 12.87 12.21 16.27
CA LYS A 160 13.88 12.49 17.30
C LYS A 160 15.29 12.62 16.71
N LEU A 161 15.51 12.17 15.48
CA LEU A 161 16.78 12.26 14.79
C LEU A 161 16.89 13.54 13.95
N PRO A 162 18.12 14.06 13.72
CA PRO A 162 18.33 15.17 12.80
C PRO A 162 17.80 14.86 11.40
N GLN A 163 17.24 15.88 10.73
CA GLN A 163 16.69 15.74 9.37
C GLN A 163 17.70 15.14 8.39
N GLU A 164 18.96 15.57 8.43
CA GLU A 164 20.03 15.06 7.53
C GLU A 164 20.26 13.55 7.69
N GLN A 165 20.20 13.05 8.93
CA GLN A 165 20.31 11.62 9.20
C GLN A 165 19.12 10.86 8.62
N ARG A 166 17.91 11.41 8.76
CA ARG A 166 16.69 10.82 8.20
C ARG A 166 16.70 10.82 6.67
N ILE A 167 17.19 11.89 6.04
CA ILE A 167 17.42 11.95 4.59
C ILE A 167 18.38 10.82 4.17
N THR A 168 19.44 10.59 4.93
CA THR A 168 20.40 9.50 4.65
C THR A 168 19.70 8.14 4.68
N TYR A 169 18.87 7.87 5.70
CA TYR A 169 18.08 6.64 5.76
C TYR A 169 17.06 6.50 4.63
N LEU A 170 16.39 7.60 4.23
CA LEU A 170 15.47 7.61 3.10
C LEU A 170 16.18 7.25 1.78
N LYS A 171 17.39 7.79 1.53
CA LYS A 171 18.19 7.45 0.36
C LYS A 171 18.65 6.00 0.36
N GLN A 172 19.01 5.47 1.52
CA GLN A 172 19.52 4.10 1.64
C GLN A 172 18.44 3.05 1.43
N ALA A 173 17.26 3.24 2.04
CA ALA A 173 16.22 2.24 2.03
C ALA A 173 15.15 2.48 0.96
N PHE A 174 14.75 3.73 0.75
CA PHE A 174 13.45 4.00 0.14
C PHE A 174 13.52 4.54 -1.28
N PHE A 175 14.47 5.42 -1.58
CA PHE A 175 14.50 6.17 -2.83
C PHE A 175 15.51 5.63 -3.82
N ALA A 176 15.15 5.65 -5.10
CA ALA A 176 16.10 5.48 -6.18
C ALA A 176 17.10 6.65 -6.22
N PRO A 177 18.35 6.44 -6.67
CA PRO A 177 19.42 7.42 -6.52
C PRO A 177 19.19 8.80 -7.16
N MET A 178 18.29 8.88 -8.15
CA MET A 178 17.98 10.09 -8.90
C MET A 178 16.84 10.92 -8.32
N ASN A 179 16.08 10.38 -7.35
CA ASN A 179 14.89 11.03 -6.82
C ASN A 179 15.16 11.74 -5.49
N ASP A 180 14.42 12.82 -5.23
CA ASP A 180 14.57 13.60 -4.00
C ASP A 180 13.81 12.95 -2.84
N PRO A 181 14.50 12.42 -1.80
CA PRO A 181 13.85 11.82 -0.64
C PRO A 181 13.13 12.82 0.26
N GLN A 182 13.41 14.14 0.13
CA GLN A 182 12.88 15.14 1.05
C GLN A 182 11.35 15.24 1.00
N VAL A 183 10.73 14.89 -0.12
CA VAL A 183 9.27 14.82 -0.29
C VAL A 183 8.60 13.86 0.70
N TRP A 184 9.37 12.93 1.28
CA TRP A 184 8.89 11.93 2.24
C TRP A 184 9.40 12.14 3.66
N LEU A 185 9.92 13.33 4.00
CA LEU A 185 10.36 13.64 5.37
C LEU A 185 9.20 13.77 6.37
N ASN A 186 8.01 14.13 5.89
CA ASN A 186 6.82 14.33 6.73
C ASN A 186 5.80 13.20 6.50
N GLY A 187 4.81 13.09 7.38
CA GLY A 187 3.73 12.10 7.26
C GLY A 187 4.03 10.72 7.87
N TRP A 188 4.99 10.65 8.79
CA TRP A 188 5.30 9.46 9.59
C TRP A 188 4.54 9.44 10.93
N TYR A 189 4.05 8.28 11.36
CA TYR A 189 3.27 8.11 12.60
C TYR A 189 3.92 7.03 13.50
N GLU A 190 4.78 7.45 14.44
CA GLU A 190 5.63 6.53 15.25
C GLU A 190 4.80 5.47 16.01
N LYS A 191 3.66 5.84 16.60
CA LYS A 191 2.79 4.90 17.32
C LYS A 191 2.25 3.78 16.43
N ASN A 192 1.92 4.10 15.19
CA ASN A 192 1.41 3.14 14.21
C ASN A 192 2.47 2.17 13.76
N HIS A 193 3.74 2.59 13.68
CA HIS A 193 4.84 1.71 13.31
C HIS A 193 4.87 0.46 14.20
N ALA A 194 4.72 0.63 15.52
CA ALA A 194 4.76 -0.48 16.47
C ALA A 194 3.55 -1.42 16.29
N ALA A 195 2.34 -0.89 16.16
CA ALA A 195 1.13 -1.68 15.98
C ALA A 195 1.14 -2.48 14.66
N GLU A 196 1.53 -1.84 13.57
CA GLU A 196 1.63 -2.46 12.24
C GLU A 196 2.76 -3.50 12.16
N ALA A 197 3.91 -3.23 12.79
CA ALA A 197 4.99 -4.19 12.92
C ALA A 197 4.59 -5.40 13.77
N HIS A 198 3.87 -5.17 14.88
CA HIS A 198 3.34 -6.22 15.73
C HIS A 198 2.37 -7.12 14.96
N ALA A 199 1.36 -6.54 14.29
CA ALA A 199 0.39 -7.28 13.48
C ALA A 199 1.05 -8.17 12.42
N ARG A 200 2.06 -7.64 11.71
CA ARG A 200 2.85 -8.44 10.76
C ARG A 200 3.54 -9.63 11.41
N ILE A 201 4.08 -9.46 12.62
CA ILE A 201 4.87 -10.49 13.32
C ILE A 201 3.96 -11.59 13.88
N VAL A 202 2.81 -11.23 14.44
CA VAL A 202 1.93 -12.17 15.13
C VAL A 202 0.97 -12.90 14.18
N THR A 203 0.68 -12.35 13.00
CA THR A 203 -0.16 -13.02 12.00
C THR A 203 0.66 -14.01 11.16
N PRO A 204 0.29 -15.31 11.14
CA PRO A 204 0.93 -16.31 10.30
C PRO A 204 0.91 -15.94 8.80
N ILE A 205 2.07 -16.00 8.16
CA ILE A 205 2.22 -15.62 6.75
C ILE A 205 1.30 -16.41 5.82
N ASP A 206 1.08 -17.70 6.09
CA ASP A 206 0.28 -18.57 5.21
C ASP A 206 -1.20 -18.18 5.13
N GLU A 207 -1.71 -17.43 6.11
CA GLU A 207 -3.10 -16.96 6.13
C GLU A 207 -3.36 -15.91 5.04
N TYR A 208 -2.41 -14.98 4.81
CA TYR A 208 -2.58 -13.90 3.84
C TYR A 208 -1.68 -14.02 2.61
N PHE A 209 -0.59 -14.80 2.65
CA PHE A 209 0.43 -14.86 1.60
C PHE A 209 -0.15 -14.88 0.19
N SER A 210 -1.13 -15.75 -0.01
CA SER A 210 -1.72 -16.06 -1.31
C SER A 210 -2.78 -15.05 -1.78
N GLY A 211 -3.25 -14.15 -0.90
CA GLY A 211 -4.41 -13.32 -1.15
C GLY A 211 -5.69 -14.14 -1.35
N GLY A 212 -5.79 -15.32 -0.74
CA GLY A 212 -6.87 -16.27 -1.03
C GLY A 212 -6.59 -17.13 -2.27
N LYS A 213 -7.65 -17.71 -2.84
CA LYS A 213 -7.53 -18.82 -3.81
C LYS A 213 -7.45 -18.38 -5.27
N THR A 214 -8.21 -17.36 -5.65
CA THR A 214 -8.54 -17.08 -7.06
C THR A 214 -8.14 -15.70 -7.54
N VAL A 215 -7.90 -14.74 -6.65
CA VAL A 215 -7.67 -13.36 -7.06
C VAL A 215 -6.36 -13.21 -7.84
N PRO A 216 -6.37 -12.52 -9.00
CA PRO A 216 -5.17 -12.15 -9.73
C PRO A 216 -4.38 -11.10 -8.95
N ILE A 217 -3.06 -11.13 -9.11
CA ILE A 217 -2.11 -10.27 -8.40
C ILE A 217 -1.21 -9.57 -9.42
N LEU A 218 -1.09 -8.25 -9.34
CA LEU A 218 0.00 -7.50 -9.95
C LEU A 218 1.08 -7.27 -8.89
N ASP A 219 2.26 -7.84 -9.09
CA ASP A 219 3.46 -7.51 -8.33
C ASP A 219 4.21 -6.36 -9.03
N LEU A 220 4.06 -5.15 -8.48
CA LEU A 220 4.61 -3.92 -9.02
C LEU A 220 5.89 -3.56 -8.27
N GLN A 221 7.03 -3.67 -8.94
CA GLN A 221 8.35 -3.58 -8.33
C GLN A 221 9.08 -2.29 -8.74
N GLY A 222 9.82 -1.68 -7.82
CA GLY A 222 10.72 -0.57 -8.16
C GLY A 222 12.01 -1.07 -8.81
N GLU A 223 12.48 -0.42 -9.86
CA GLU A 223 13.77 -0.75 -10.49
C GLU A 223 14.93 -0.75 -9.48
N TYR A 224 14.95 0.21 -8.55
CA TYR A 224 15.96 0.41 -7.52
C TYR A 224 15.46 0.05 -6.11
N ASP A 225 14.39 -0.74 -5.98
CA ASP A 225 13.90 -1.16 -4.66
C ASP A 225 14.97 -2.02 -3.96
N ALA A 226 15.49 -1.50 -2.84
CA ALA A 226 16.53 -2.14 -2.04
C ALA A 226 15.97 -2.97 -0.87
N VAL A 227 14.68 -2.81 -0.56
CA VAL A 227 14.03 -3.36 0.65
C VAL A 227 13.43 -4.73 0.38
N VAL A 228 12.77 -4.91 -0.76
CA VAL A 228 12.07 -6.16 -1.09
C VAL A 228 12.86 -7.00 -2.08
N VAL A 229 12.85 -8.31 -1.86
CA VAL A 229 13.40 -9.27 -2.82
C VAL A 229 12.39 -9.41 -3.96
N LYS A 230 12.88 -9.21 -5.18
CA LYS A 230 12.06 -9.26 -6.40
C LYS A 230 11.69 -10.70 -6.75
N ASN A 231 10.59 -10.82 -7.48
CA ASN A 231 10.10 -12.03 -8.13
C ASN A 231 9.71 -13.22 -7.25
N VAL A 232 9.63 -13.01 -5.93
CA VAL A 232 9.27 -14.08 -5.01
C VAL A 232 7.83 -14.55 -5.23
N MET A 233 6.86 -13.63 -5.37
CA MET A 233 5.45 -14.01 -5.49
C MET A 233 5.18 -14.90 -6.72
N LYS A 234 5.82 -14.61 -7.85
CA LYS A 234 5.64 -15.34 -9.10
C LYS A 234 6.13 -16.78 -9.03
N GLU A 235 7.20 -17.05 -8.28
CA GLU A 235 7.71 -18.42 -8.06
C GLU A 235 6.69 -19.32 -7.34
N TYR A 236 5.91 -18.76 -6.43
CA TYR A 236 4.91 -19.50 -5.67
C TYR A 236 3.54 -19.56 -6.37
N LEU A 237 3.17 -18.52 -7.12
CA LEU A 237 1.84 -18.35 -7.71
C LEU A 237 1.92 -17.96 -9.20
N PRO A 238 2.55 -18.80 -10.05
CA PRO A 238 2.87 -18.43 -11.43
C PRO A 238 1.65 -18.09 -12.29
N GLU A 239 0.51 -18.74 -12.04
CA GLU A 239 -0.72 -18.52 -12.82
C GLU A 239 -1.51 -17.27 -12.39
N ARG A 240 -1.26 -16.74 -11.19
CA ARG A 240 -2.03 -15.61 -10.64
C ARG A 240 -1.25 -14.30 -10.61
N VAL A 241 0.08 -14.36 -10.60
CA VAL A 241 0.94 -13.19 -10.45
C VAL A 241 1.40 -12.69 -11.82
N VAL A 242 1.19 -11.41 -12.10
CA VAL A 242 1.85 -10.68 -13.18
C VAL A 242 2.86 -9.75 -12.55
N GLU A 243 4.08 -9.71 -13.08
CA GLU A 243 5.14 -8.83 -12.59
C GLU A 243 5.29 -7.63 -13.51
N GLN A 244 5.53 -6.46 -12.94
CA GLN A 244 5.89 -5.27 -13.70
C GLN A 244 6.87 -4.42 -12.91
N VAL A 245 7.91 -3.94 -13.59
CA VAL A 245 8.90 -3.02 -13.01
C VAL A 245 8.57 -1.57 -13.39
N ILE A 246 8.57 -0.68 -12.41
CA ILE A 246 8.54 0.78 -12.61
C ILE A 246 9.98 1.29 -12.67
N LYS A 247 10.35 1.85 -13.83
CA LYS A 247 11.67 2.47 -14.04
C LYS A 247 11.87 3.68 -13.15
N ASN A 248 13.11 3.93 -12.73
CA ASN A 248 13.49 5.07 -11.90
C ASN A 248 12.71 5.17 -10.57
N ALA A 249 12.22 4.05 -10.04
CA ALA A 249 11.55 3.99 -8.75
C ALA A 249 12.31 3.10 -7.78
N GLY A 250 12.38 3.52 -6.52
CA GLY A 250 12.82 2.71 -5.40
C GLY A 250 11.63 2.04 -4.72
N HIS A 251 11.76 1.83 -3.40
CA HIS A 251 10.66 1.35 -2.56
C HIS A 251 9.56 2.41 -2.41
N ALA A 252 9.89 3.70 -2.43
CA ALA A 252 8.97 4.82 -2.33
C ALA A 252 8.38 5.22 -3.70
N MET A 253 7.96 4.23 -4.50
CA MET A 253 7.47 4.48 -5.87
C MET A 253 6.27 5.43 -5.96
N VAL A 254 5.48 5.56 -4.88
CA VAL A 254 4.30 6.42 -4.82
C VAL A 254 4.67 7.90 -5.06
N PRO A 255 5.56 8.53 -4.28
CA PRO A 255 6.05 9.88 -4.58
C PRO A 255 7.08 9.95 -5.72
N GLU A 256 7.81 8.87 -6.02
CA GLU A 256 8.87 8.90 -7.04
C GLU A 256 8.32 8.88 -8.47
N GLN A 257 7.36 7.99 -8.74
CA GLN A 257 6.84 7.73 -10.09
C GLN A 257 5.30 7.56 -10.08
N PRO A 258 4.54 8.55 -9.57
CA PRO A 258 3.09 8.41 -9.34
C PRO A 258 2.30 8.12 -10.61
N GLU A 259 2.68 8.73 -11.74
CA GLU A 259 2.00 8.52 -13.03
C GLU A 259 2.27 7.11 -13.59
N ALA A 260 3.51 6.65 -13.56
CA ALA A 260 3.87 5.33 -14.04
C ALA A 260 3.20 4.23 -13.20
N MET A 261 3.17 4.42 -11.88
CA MET A 261 2.43 3.56 -10.96
C MET A 261 0.94 3.53 -11.28
N ALA A 262 0.31 4.71 -11.44
CA ALA A 262 -1.10 4.80 -11.77
C ALA A 262 -1.43 4.13 -13.11
N ASN A 263 -0.60 4.31 -14.15
CA ASN A 263 -0.78 3.67 -15.45
C ASN A 263 -0.73 2.14 -15.37
N ALA A 264 0.18 1.59 -14.56
CA ALA A 264 0.26 0.14 -14.32
C ALA A 264 -1.02 -0.38 -13.63
N ILE A 265 -1.47 0.32 -12.58
CA ILE A 265 -2.71 0.00 -11.86
C ILE A 265 -3.92 0.07 -12.82
N VAL A 266 -4.03 1.11 -13.65
CA VAL A 266 -5.12 1.26 -14.63
C VAL A 266 -5.16 0.09 -15.59
N LYS A 267 -4.02 -0.31 -16.14
CA LYS A 267 -3.92 -1.42 -17.08
C LYS A 267 -4.43 -2.72 -16.44
N PHE A 268 -3.94 -3.04 -15.25
CA PHE A 268 -4.35 -4.23 -14.51
C PHE A 268 -5.83 -4.19 -14.14
N SER A 269 -6.30 -3.08 -13.58
CA SER A 269 -7.70 -2.90 -13.18
C SER A 269 -8.66 -3.06 -14.36
N LYS A 270 -8.35 -2.49 -15.53
CA LYS A 270 -9.18 -2.67 -16.74
C LYS A 270 -9.30 -4.13 -17.15
N GLN A 271 -8.21 -4.90 -17.09
CA GLN A 271 -8.21 -6.32 -17.41
C GLN A 271 -9.09 -7.10 -16.42
N VAL A 272 -8.88 -6.88 -15.12
CA VAL A 272 -9.59 -7.58 -14.04
C VAL A 272 -11.09 -7.25 -14.00
N TYR A 273 -11.48 -6.01 -14.32
CA TYR A 273 -12.89 -5.62 -14.39
C TYR A 273 -13.59 -6.05 -15.68
N SER A 274 -12.84 -6.38 -16.73
CA SER A 274 -13.39 -6.86 -18.00
C SER A 274 -13.48 -8.39 -18.07
N ALA A 275 -12.82 -9.10 -17.15
CA ALA A 275 -12.99 -10.53 -16.95
C ALA A 275 -14.33 -10.78 -16.24
N ASN A 276 -15.25 -11.43 -16.95
CA ASN A 276 -16.57 -11.85 -16.45
C ASN A 276 -16.44 -12.89 -15.34
#